data_AF-A0A354HTM2-F1
#
_entry.id   AF-A0A354HTM2-F1
#
_cell.length_a   1.000
_cell.length_b   1.000
_cell.length_c   1.000
_cell.angle_alpha   90.00
_cell.angle_beta   90.00
_cell.angle_gamma   90.00
#
_symmetry.space_group_name_H-M   'P 1'
#
loop_
_entity.id
_entity.type
_entity.pdbx_description
1 polymer ?
#
loop_
_entity_poly.entity_id
_entity_poly.type
_entity_poly.pdbx_seq_one_letter_code
_entity_poly.pdbx_strand_id
1 'polypeptide(L)' 'LANPTYEQVCRGETGHVEAVQIVYDPEILAYETLLEMYWRQIDPADSGGQFCDQGTS' A
#
# COMPACT_ATOMS: atom_id res chain seq x y z
N LEU A 1 -6.47 2.41 -15.31
CA LEU A 1 -7.55 3.42 -15.40
C LEU A 1 -7.08 4.76 -14.81
N ALA A 2 -7.38 5.93 -15.37
CA ALA A 2 -7.00 7.21 -14.75
C ALA A 2 -8.10 7.67 -13.76
N ASN A 3 -7.71 8.09 -12.54
CA ASN A 3 -8.62 8.52 -11.46
C ASN A 3 -9.77 7.54 -11.15
N PRO A 4 -9.46 6.28 -10.77
CA PRO A 4 -10.49 5.29 -10.43
C PRO A 4 -11.25 5.71 -9.17
N THR A 5 -12.51 5.31 -9.07
CA THR A 5 -13.25 5.33 -7.79
C THR A 5 -12.87 4.12 -6.94
N TYR A 6 -13.15 4.18 -5.63
CA TYR A 6 -12.93 3.06 -4.72
C TYR A 6 -13.61 1.77 -5.21
N GLU A 7 -14.88 1.85 -5.62
CA GLU A 7 -15.61 0.69 -6.16
C GLU A 7 -14.97 0.09 -7.42
N GLN A 8 -14.28 0.90 -8.23
CA GLN A 8 -13.56 0.40 -9.39
C GLN A 8 -12.26 -0.29 -8.99
N VAL A 9 -11.56 0.23 -7.98
CA VAL A 9 -10.35 -0.40 -7.42
C VAL A 9 -10.72 -1.78 -6.87
N CYS A 10 -11.68 -1.87 -5.94
CA CYS A 10 -12.09 -3.13 -5.28
C CYS A 10 -12.60 -4.23 -6.22
N ARG A 11 -12.85 -3.92 -7.51
CA ARG A 11 -13.21 -4.92 -8.53
C ARG A 11 -12.00 -5.59 -9.16
N GLY A 12 -10.78 -5.12 -8.90
CA GLY A 12 -9.52 -5.68 -9.43
C GLY A 12 -9.21 -5.36 -10.88
N GLU A 13 -10.06 -4.62 -11.58
CA GLU A 13 -9.94 -4.40 -13.03
C GLU A 13 -9.04 -3.20 -13.39
N THR A 14 -8.62 -2.41 -12.40
CA THR A 14 -7.93 -1.14 -12.66
C THR A 14 -6.41 -1.22 -12.66
N GLY A 15 -5.85 -2.26 -12.06
CA GLY A 15 -4.42 -2.45 -11.81
C GLY A 15 -3.82 -1.54 -10.73
N HIS A 16 -4.66 -0.82 -9.97
CA HIS A 16 -4.22 0.05 -8.86
C HIS A 16 -4.34 -0.67 -7.53
N VAL A 17 -3.29 -0.60 -6.72
CA VAL A 17 -3.31 -1.07 -5.34
C VAL A 17 -3.63 0.07 -4.37
N GLU A 18 -4.18 -0.27 -3.21
CA GLU A 18 -4.33 0.68 -2.12
C GLU A 18 -2.95 1.12 -1.59
N ALA A 19 -2.74 2.43 -1.45
CA ALA A 19 -1.46 3.00 -1.02
C ALA A 19 -1.67 4.29 -0.21
N VAL A 20 -0.67 4.64 0.60
CA VAL A 20 -0.65 5.87 1.40
C VAL A 20 0.48 6.77 0.96
N GLN A 21 0.17 8.04 0.65
CA GLN A 21 1.18 9.07 0.43
C GLN A 21 1.55 9.72 1.77
N ILE A 22 2.81 9.59 2.18
CA ILE A 22 3.32 10.17 3.42
C ILE A 22 4.15 11.41 3.08
N VAL A 23 3.77 12.56 3.64
CA VAL A 23 4.56 13.80 3.61
C VAL A 23 5.22 13.96 4.98
N TYR A 24 6.55 14.05 5.00
CA TYR A 24 7.36 14.12 6.22
C TYR A 24 8.60 15.00 5.99
N ASP A 25 9.21 15.45 7.09
CA ASP A 25 10.46 16.21 7.07
C ASP A 25 11.66 15.25 7.13
N PRO A 26 12.49 15.17 6.08
CA PRO A 26 13.65 14.27 6.04
C PRO A 26 14.78 14.68 7.00
N GLU A 27 14.81 15.93 7.48
CA GLU A 27 15.79 16.36 8.50
C GLU A 27 15.45 15.82 9.90
N ILE A 28 14.16 15.52 10.13
CA ILE A 28 13.65 14.98 11.40
C ILE A 28 13.55 13.46 11.35
N LEU A 29 13.17 12.90 10.20
CA LEU A 29 12.90 11.48 10.03
C LEU A 29 13.51 10.97 8.73
N ALA A 30 14.46 10.05 8.84
CA ALA A 30 15.06 9.42 7.67
C ALA A 30 14.07 8.49 6.95
N TYR A 31 14.21 8.37 5.62
CA TYR A 31 13.36 7.50 4.81
C TYR A 31 13.50 6.02 5.21
N GLU A 32 14.71 5.62 5.59
CA GLU A 32 15.03 4.27 6.08
C GLU A 32 14.18 3.91 7.29
N THR A 33 13.91 4.87 8.18
CA THR A 33 13.02 4.66 9.34
C THR A 33 11.58 4.35 8.91
N LEU A 34 11.09 5.00 7.85
CA LEU A 34 9.76 4.69 7.30
C LEU A 34 9.73 3.27 6.70
N LEU A 35 10.79 2.85 6.01
CA LEU A 35 10.91 1.50 5.48
C LEU A 35 10.96 0.45 6.60
N GLU A 36 11.74 0.69 7.65
CA GLU A 36 11.81 -0.20 8.81
C GLU A 36 10.45 -0.36 9.49
N MET A 37 9.70 0.73 9.62
CA MET A 37 8.34 0.69 10.16
C MET A 37 7.38 -0.08 9.25
N TYR A 38 7.45 0.13 7.94
CA TYR A 38 6.58 -0.50 6.95
C TYR A 38 6.71 -2.03 6.96
N TRP A 39 7.94 -2.55 6.86
CA TRP A 39 8.17 -4.00 6.77
C TRP A 39 7.77 -4.77 8.04
N ARG A 40 7.65 -4.09 9.18
CA ARG A 40 7.18 -4.70 10.43
C ARG A 40 5.66 -4.80 10.55
N GLN A 41 4.93 -4.09 9.68
CA GLN A 41 3.47 -3.98 9.74
C GLN A 41 2.75 -4.84 8.70
N ILE A 42 3.46 -5.26 7.65
CA ILE A 42 2.91 -6.04 6.55
C ILE A 42 3.51 -7.45 6.50
N ASP A 43 2.80 -8.40 5.88
CA ASP A 43 3.40 -9.66 5.41
C ASP A 43 3.77 -9.52 3.93
N PRO A 44 5.06 -9.35 3.59
CA PRO A 44 5.49 -9.15 2.21
C PRO A 44 5.62 -10.46 1.42
N ALA A 45 5.44 -11.61 2.07
CA ALA A 45 5.50 -12.92 1.42
C ALA A 45 4.12 -13.43 0.99
N ASP A 46 3.03 -12.78 1.41
CA ASP A 46 1.69 -13.06 0.93
C ASP A 46 1.48 -12.40 -0.45
N SER A 47 1.50 -13.22 -1.50
CA SER A 47 1.27 -12.77 -2.87
C SER A 47 -0.22 -12.60 -3.23
N GLY A 48 -1.14 -13.00 -2.33
CA GLY A 48 -2.59 -13.02 -2.56
C GLY A 48 -3.36 -11.92 -1.85
N GLY A 49 -2.74 -11.23 -0.90
CA GLY A 49 -3.38 -10.16 -0.13
C GLY A 49 -2.59 -9.80 1.12
N GLN A 50 -3.28 -9.20 2.09
CA GLN A 50 -2.73 -8.86 3.39
C GLN A 50 -3.68 -9.26 4.52
N PHE A 51 -3.26 -10.23 5.33
CA PHE A 51 -4.07 -10.80 6.42
C PHE A 51 -5.44 -11.29 5.91
N CYS A 52 -6.53 -10.80 6.50
CA CYS A 52 -7.90 -11.16 6.11
C CYS A 52 -8.37 -10.46 4.82
N ASP A 53 -7.62 -9.46 4.35
CA ASP A 53 -7.88 -8.80 3.08
C ASP A 53 -7.18 -9.59 1.96
N GLN A 54 -7.96 -10.09 1.00
CA GLN A 54 -7.50 -10.99 -0.04
C GLN A 54 -8.01 -10.48 -1.38
N GLY A 55 -7.10 -10.22 -2.30
CA GLY A 55 -7.42 -9.51 -3.53
C GLY A 55 -6.14 -9.02 -4.22
N THR A 56 -6.21 -8.90 -5.54
CA THR A 56 -5.09 -8.35 -6.33
C THR A 56 -5.20 -6.85 -6.48
N SER A 57 -6.40 -6.30 -6.31
CA SER A 57 -6.81 -4.89 -6.13
C SER A 57 -8.32 -4.85 -6.00
#